data_AF-A0A3S0Z7H4-F1
#
_entry.id   AF-A0A3S0Z7H4-F1
#
_cell.length_a   1.000
_cell.length_b   1.000
_cell.length_c   1.000
_cell.angle_alpha   90.00
_cell.angle_beta   90.00
_cell.angle_gamma   90.00
#
_symmetry.space_group_name_H-M   'P 1'
#
loop_
_entity.id
_entity.type
_entity.pdbx_description
1 polymer ?
#
loop_
_entity_poly.entity_id
_entity_poly.type
_entity_poly.pdbx_seq_one_letter_code
_entity_poly.pdbx_strand_id
1 'polypeptide(L)'
;MKSLIAVAVLLLVSESLCEVCQAPQSESVFFLTSSLSDFYVANDFDNDRILIVWGADASSDHWSYLDLKNFITYINTAEGGCTYVHYTAAQNRIFERCLPEDAEQQRSGAVDFYTMERDGFTWLVGMKPVPDTDYFFRHFSRFYHEDVVAQEATFGVVYKYSLGISDPTIFDKDLSVCVEAPLAKYP
;
A
#
# COMPACT_ATOMS: atom_id res chain seq x y z
N MET A 1 25.63 10.17 -56.50
CA MET A 1 24.40 10.18 -55.68
C MET A 1 23.71 8.84 -55.81
N LYS A 2 23.74 8.01 -54.76
CA LYS A 2 22.78 6.90 -54.54
C LYS A 2 22.98 6.36 -53.13
N SER A 3 21.91 6.46 -52.36
CA SER A 3 21.56 5.72 -51.14
C SER A 3 22.38 5.97 -49.87
N LEU A 4 21.98 7.03 -49.16
CA LEU A 4 21.89 7.01 -47.69
C LEU A 4 20.75 6.07 -47.29
N ILE A 5 21.05 4.88 -46.77
CA ILE A 5 20.13 4.15 -45.88
C ILE A 5 21.00 3.48 -44.80
N ALA A 6 21.14 4.16 -43.68
CA ALA A 6 21.55 3.57 -42.41
C ALA A 6 20.91 4.43 -41.31
N VAL A 7 19.58 4.47 -41.31
CA VAL A 7 18.78 5.01 -40.22
C VAL A 7 18.03 3.85 -39.59
N ALA A 8 18.06 3.82 -38.26
CA ALA A 8 17.18 3.08 -37.36
C ALA A 8 17.42 1.57 -37.20
N VAL A 9 18.47 1.21 -36.45
CA VAL A 9 18.44 0.02 -35.57
C VAL A 9 19.08 0.41 -34.22
N LEU A 10 18.48 1.38 -33.52
CA LEU A 10 18.93 1.83 -32.20
C LEU A 10 17.76 2.36 -31.34
N LEU A 11 16.56 1.78 -31.53
CA LEU A 11 15.32 2.26 -30.90
C LEU A 11 14.36 1.14 -30.46
N LEU A 12 14.86 0.01 -29.97
CA LEU A 12 14.00 -1.02 -29.34
C LEU A 12 14.60 -1.61 -28.06
N VAL A 13 15.37 -0.81 -27.33
CA VAL A 13 15.40 -0.96 -25.86
C VAL A 13 14.62 0.22 -25.32
N SER A 14 13.31 0.28 -25.64
CA SER A 14 12.40 0.89 -24.70
C SER A 14 12.45 -0.05 -23.50
N GLU A 15 13.30 0.27 -22.53
CA GLU A 15 12.96 -0.04 -21.16
C GLU A 15 11.57 0.57 -20.98
N SER A 16 10.53 -0.25 -21.14
CA SER A 16 9.29 0.04 -20.46
C SER A 16 9.75 0.20 -19.02
N LEU A 17 9.66 1.42 -18.50
CA LEU A 17 9.69 1.67 -17.07
C LEU A 17 8.58 0.76 -16.52
N CYS A 18 8.95 -0.47 -16.14
CA CYS A 18 8.01 -1.44 -15.62
C CYS A 18 7.59 -0.86 -14.28
N GLU A 19 6.42 -0.25 -14.27
CA GLU A 19 5.82 0.33 -13.09
C GLU A 19 5.69 -0.79 -12.05
N VAL A 20 6.34 -0.61 -10.90
CA VAL A 20 6.36 -1.64 -9.85
C VAL A 20 5.05 -1.56 -9.09
N CYS A 21 4.05 -2.27 -9.59
CA CYS A 21 2.68 -2.19 -9.13
C CYS A 21 2.24 -3.41 -8.33
N GLN A 22 1.43 -3.16 -7.31
CA GLN A 22 0.67 -4.22 -6.66
C GLN A 22 -0.42 -4.78 -7.60
N ALA A 23 -0.89 -5.99 -7.32
CA ALA A 23 -2.07 -6.53 -8.02
C ALA A 23 -3.30 -5.65 -7.76
N PRO A 24 -4.25 -5.53 -8.71
CA PRO A 24 -5.46 -4.71 -8.54
C PRO A 24 -6.25 -5.09 -7.28
N GLN A 25 -6.31 -6.39 -6.99
CA GLN A 25 -6.93 -6.94 -5.80
C GLN A 25 -5.99 -7.93 -5.13
N SER A 26 -5.81 -7.79 -3.82
CA SER A 26 -4.98 -8.70 -3.03
C SER A 26 -5.32 -8.65 -1.55
N GLU A 27 -5.01 -9.74 -0.85
CA GLU A 27 -5.04 -9.81 0.60
C GLU A 27 -3.65 -10.19 1.12
N SER A 28 -3.33 -9.69 2.31
CA SER A 28 -2.04 -9.93 2.96
C SER A 28 -2.15 -9.90 4.48
N VAL A 29 -1.27 -10.62 5.16
CA VAL A 29 -1.14 -10.57 6.62
C VAL A 29 0.29 -10.21 6.99
N PHE A 30 0.44 -9.05 7.61
CA PHE A 30 1.68 -8.52 8.15
C PHE A 30 1.85 -8.97 9.59
N PHE A 31 3.07 -9.36 9.95
CA PHE A 31 3.52 -9.38 11.33
C PHE A 31 4.25 -8.06 11.62
N LEU A 32 3.69 -7.24 12.50
CA LEU A 32 4.26 -5.95 12.89
C LEU A 32 5.32 -6.17 13.96
N THR A 33 6.58 -5.86 13.64
CA THR A 33 7.73 -6.34 14.43
C THR A 33 7.84 -5.71 15.81
N SER A 34 7.35 -4.49 16.00
CA SER A 34 7.48 -3.80 17.29
C SER A 34 6.32 -4.08 18.24
N SER A 35 5.10 -4.20 17.72
CA SER A 35 3.91 -4.58 18.52
C SER A 35 3.75 -6.09 18.69
N LEU A 36 4.49 -6.89 17.90
CA LEU A 36 4.36 -8.35 17.82
C LEU A 36 2.91 -8.80 17.55
N SER A 37 2.21 -8.04 16.71
CA SER A 37 0.81 -8.27 16.38
C SER A 37 0.64 -8.53 14.89
N ASP A 38 -0.42 -9.27 14.56
CA ASP A 38 -0.84 -9.45 13.17
C ASP A 38 -1.66 -8.24 12.69
N PHE A 39 -1.59 -8.01 11.38
CA PHE A 39 -2.26 -6.93 10.70
C PHE A 39 -2.68 -7.38 9.30
N TYR A 40 -3.98 -7.57 9.11
CA TYR A 40 -4.59 -7.99 7.87
C TYR A 40 -4.86 -6.78 6.98
N VAL A 41 -4.51 -6.89 5.70
CA VAL A 41 -4.72 -5.84 4.71
C VAL A 41 -5.35 -6.42 3.45
N ALA A 42 -6.47 -5.84 3.03
CA ALA A 42 -7.13 -6.10 1.77
C ALA A 42 -7.05 -4.85 0.88
N ASN A 43 -6.42 -4.96 -0.27
CA ASN A 43 -6.34 -3.90 -1.27
C ASN A 43 -7.34 -4.19 -2.40
N ASP A 44 -8.20 -3.23 -2.72
CA ASP A 44 -9.12 -3.28 -3.86
C ASP A 44 -8.99 -1.97 -4.65
N PHE A 45 -7.89 -1.88 -5.40
CA PHE A 45 -7.54 -0.70 -6.20
C PHE A 45 -8.50 -0.48 -7.38
N ASP A 46 -9.22 -1.52 -7.83
CA ASP A 46 -10.26 -1.36 -8.85
C ASP A 46 -11.45 -0.53 -8.35
N ASN A 47 -11.62 -0.44 -7.03
CA ASN A 47 -12.66 0.36 -6.36
C ASN A 47 -12.07 1.45 -5.45
N ASP A 48 -10.79 1.81 -5.64
CA ASP A 48 -10.10 2.86 -4.89
C ASP A 48 -10.21 2.72 -3.35
N ARG A 49 -10.10 1.49 -2.82
CA ARG A 49 -10.26 1.24 -1.39
C ARG A 49 -9.25 0.26 -0.81
N ILE A 50 -8.87 0.49 0.44
CA ILE A 50 -8.02 -0.40 1.23
C ILE A 50 -8.69 -0.61 2.58
N LEU A 51 -8.74 -1.86 3.03
CA LEU A 51 -9.16 -2.21 4.39
C LEU A 51 -7.96 -2.75 5.15
N ILE A 52 -7.78 -2.21 6.34
CA ILE A 52 -6.76 -2.58 7.29
C ILE A 52 -7.47 -3.07 8.55
N VAL A 53 -7.08 -4.23 9.08
CA VAL A 53 -7.70 -4.86 10.25
C VAL A 53 -6.61 -5.34 11.20
N TRP A 54 -6.72 -5.01 12.49
CA TRP A 54 -5.78 -5.49 13.50
C TRP A 54 -6.12 -6.92 13.89
N GLY A 55 -5.27 -7.86 13.48
CA GLY A 55 -5.50 -9.29 13.58
C GLY A 55 -4.98 -10.03 12.35
N ALA A 56 -5.09 -11.36 12.37
CA ALA A 56 -4.64 -12.22 11.27
C ALA A 56 -5.68 -12.39 10.15
N ASP A 57 -6.87 -11.82 10.31
CA ASP A 57 -7.99 -11.89 9.39
C ASP A 57 -8.89 -10.64 9.49
N ALA A 58 -9.99 -10.63 8.74
CA ALA A 58 -10.91 -9.51 8.65
C ALA A 58 -11.97 -9.42 9.79
N SER A 59 -11.89 -10.28 10.81
CA SER A 59 -12.95 -10.42 11.82
C SER A 59 -12.91 -9.41 12.97
N SER A 60 -11.81 -8.66 13.12
CA SER A 60 -11.65 -7.71 14.22
C SER A 60 -12.50 -6.45 14.05
N ASP A 61 -13.04 -5.95 15.17
CA ASP A 61 -13.71 -4.66 15.24
C ASP A 61 -12.72 -3.48 15.20
N HIS A 62 -11.43 -3.73 15.37
CA HIS A 62 -10.39 -2.70 15.21
C HIS A 62 -9.92 -2.68 13.75
N TRP A 63 -10.32 -1.64 13.01
CA TRP A 63 -10.05 -1.53 11.57
C TRP A 63 -9.89 -0.09 11.11
N SER A 64 -9.27 0.07 9.95
CA SER A 64 -9.22 1.32 9.20
C SER A 64 -9.63 1.07 7.75
N TYR A 65 -10.51 1.91 7.23
CA TYR A 65 -10.97 1.88 5.86
C TYR A 65 -10.46 3.13 5.16
N LEU A 66 -9.71 2.96 4.08
CA LEU A 66 -9.16 4.06 3.30
C LEU A 66 -9.96 4.18 2.00
N ASP A 67 -10.67 5.29 1.84
CA ASP A 67 -11.31 5.71 0.59
C ASP A 67 -10.32 6.57 -0.18
N LEU A 68 -9.60 5.95 -1.11
CA LEU A 68 -8.54 6.60 -1.87
C LEU A 68 -9.09 7.60 -2.87
N LYS A 69 -10.34 7.42 -3.32
CA LYS A 69 -11.00 8.32 -4.28
C LYS A 69 -11.42 9.64 -3.63
N ASN A 70 -11.97 9.57 -2.42
CA ASN A 70 -12.44 10.73 -1.69
C ASN A 70 -11.41 11.29 -0.71
N PHE A 71 -10.25 10.65 -0.58
CA PHE A 71 -9.17 11.02 0.34
C PHE A 71 -9.65 11.04 1.79
N ILE A 72 -10.37 9.99 2.21
CA ILE A 72 -10.91 9.85 3.57
C ILE A 72 -10.43 8.55 4.18
N THR A 73 -9.85 8.62 5.38
CA THR A 73 -9.57 7.43 6.18
C THR A 73 -10.56 7.38 7.34
N TYR A 74 -11.28 6.26 7.45
CA TYR A 74 -12.18 5.94 8.55
C TYR A 74 -11.46 5.00 9.51
N ILE A 75 -11.62 5.21 10.81
CA ILE A 75 -10.92 4.47 11.86
C ILE A 75 -11.95 4.06 12.91
N ASN A 76 -11.99 2.77 13.25
CA ASN A 76 -12.79 2.25 14.33
C ASN A 76 -11.89 1.51 15.32
N THR A 77 -11.93 1.87 16.60
CA THR A 77 -11.11 1.23 17.63
C THR A 77 -11.88 0.12 18.36
N ALA A 78 -11.16 -0.73 19.10
CA ALA A 78 -11.76 -1.83 19.85
C ALA A 78 -12.70 -1.37 20.98
N GLU A 79 -12.49 -0.17 21.52
CA GLU A 79 -13.32 0.44 22.55
C GLU A 79 -14.66 0.97 21.99
N GLY A 80 -14.81 0.97 20.67
CA GLY A 80 -15.96 1.50 19.95
C GLY A 80 -15.85 3.00 19.71
N GLY A 81 -16.52 3.43 18.63
CA GLY A 81 -16.44 4.80 18.13
C GLY A 81 -15.68 4.83 16.82
N CYS A 82 -16.38 5.19 15.74
CA CYS A 82 -15.77 5.39 14.45
C CYS A 82 -15.51 6.88 14.23
N THR A 83 -14.33 7.20 13.75
CA THR A 83 -13.97 8.55 13.29
C THR A 83 -13.56 8.53 11.83
N TYR A 84 -13.54 9.70 11.20
CA TYR A 84 -12.91 9.87 9.89
C TYR A 84 -12.05 11.13 9.84
N VAL A 85 -11.03 11.09 8.97
CA VAL A 85 -10.10 12.17 8.70
C VAL A 85 -9.94 12.38 7.20
N HIS A 86 -9.85 13.64 6.78
CA HIS A 86 -9.60 14.02 5.39
C HIS A 86 -8.10 14.13 5.12
N TYR A 87 -7.61 13.42 4.12
CA TYR A 87 -6.19 13.40 3.78
C TYR A 87 -5.91 14.35 2.61
N THR A 88 -4.75 14.99 2.64
CA THR A 88 -4.27 15.72 1.47
C THR A 88 -3.89 14.73 0.37
N ALA A 89 -3.85 15.21 -0.88
CA ALA A 89 -3.39 14.39 -1.99
C ALA A 89 -1.98 13.81 -1.72
N ALA A 90 -1.08 14.58 -1.12
CA ALA A 90 0.27 14.13 -0.78
C ALA A 90 0.26 12.97 0.24
N GLN A 91 -0.56 13.06 1.29
CA GLN A 91 -0.70 11.99 2.28
C GLN A 91 -1.30 10.72 1.66
N ASN A 92 -2.27 10.85 0.75
CA ASN A 92 -2.91 9.70 0.11
C ASN A 92 -1.98 8.94 -0.86
N ARG A 93 -0.96 9.61 -1.43
CA ARG A 93 -0.02 8.97 -2.38
C ARG A 93 0.73 7.78 -1.79
N ILE A 94 0.89 7.70 -0.47
CA ILE A 94 1.58 6.57 0.17
C ILE A 94 0.83 5.24 -0.02
N PHE A 95 -0.47 5.31 -0.32
CA PHE A 95 -1.37 4.18 -0.54
C PHE A 95 -1.58 3.86 -2.02
N GLU A 96 -0.88 4.54 -2.93
CA GLU A 96 -0.99 4.24 -4.35
C GLU A 96 -0.57 2.80 -4.64
N ARG A 97 -1.23 2.23 -5.65
CA ARG A 97 -1.02 0.86 -6.09
C ARG A 97 0.43 0.60 -6.50
N CYS A 98 1.05 1.60 -7.13
CA CYS A 98 2.35 1.50 -7.74
C CYS A 98 3.39 2.27 -6.95
N LEU A 99 4.63 1.78 -6.98
CA LEU A 99 5.74 2.57 -6.49
C LEU A 99 5.89 3.82 -7.36
N PRO A 100 6.27 4.94 -6.75
CA PRO A 100 6.47 6.20 -7.44
C PRO A 100 7.68 6.14 -8.38
N GLU A 101 7.72 7.02 -9.39
CA GLU A 101 8.79 7.06 -10.39
C GLU A 101 10.19 7.32 -9.80
N ASP A 102 10.26 7.94 -8.62
CA ASP A 102 11.51 8.21 -7.89
C ASP A 102 11.95 7.04 -6.99
N ALA A 103 11.26 5.90 -7.02
CA ALA A 103 11.68 4.71 -6.28
C ALA A 103 12.92 4.07 -6.92
N GLU A 104 14.02 4.05 -6.18
CA GLU A 104 15.28 3.48 -6.63
C GLU A 104 15.43 2.04 -6.15
N GLN A 105 15.62 1.10 -7.09
CA GLN A 105 15.89 -0.30 -6.75
C GLN A 105 17.30 -0.43 -6.15
N GLN A 106 17.37 -0.83 -4.89
CA GLN A 106 18.63 -1.03 -4.16
C GLN A 106 19.16 -2.46 -4.30
N ARG A 107 18.25 -3.44 -4.37
CA ARG A 107 18.60 -4.86 -4.45
C ARG A 107 17.50 -5.64 -5.15
N SER A 108 17.89 -6.63 -5.95
CA SER A 108 16.95 -7.58 -6.57
C SER A 108 17.17 -9.03 -6.11
N GLY A 109 16.12 -9.85 -6.15
CA GLY A 109 16.17 -11.27 -5.79
C GLY A 109 14.78 -11.90 -5.65
N ALA A 110 14.60 -12.75 -4.64
CA ALA A 110 13.26 -13.30 -4.31
C ALA A 110 12.29 -12.22 -3.81
N VAL A 111 12.85 -11.12 -3.30
CA VAL A 111 12.18 -9.87 -2.95
C VAL A 111 13.08 -8.76 -3.47
N ASP A 112 12.50 -7.84 -4.23
CA ASP A 112 13.17 -6.65 -4.72
C ASP A 112 12.98 -5.51 -3.71
N PHE A 113 14.04 -4.79 -3.39
CA PHE A 113 14.03 -3.72 -2.40
C PHE A 113 14.21 -2.37 -3.07
N TYR A 114 13.32 -1.43 -2.74
CA TYR A 114 13.26 -0.09 -3.28
C TYR A 114 13.35 0.94 -2.16
N THR A 115 14.06 2.04 -2.42
CA THR A 115 14.10 3.20 -1.53
C THR A 115 13.51 4.42 -2.20
N MET A 116 12.86 5.28 -1.42
CA MET A 116 12.28 6.53 -1.89
C MET A 116 12.25 7.56 -0.74
N GLU A 117 12.38 8.84 -1.05
CA GLU A 117 12.34 9.92 -0.04
C GLU A 117 10.92 10.44 0.14
N ARG A 118 10.37 10.38 1.35
CA ARG A 118 9.02 10.87 1.65
C ARG A 118 9.06 11.69 2.92
N ASP A 119 8.53 12.92 2.87
CA ASP A 119 8.39 13.82 4.02
C ASP A 119 9.66 13.94 4.90
N GLY A 120 10.84 13.96 4.26
CA GLY A 120 12.14 14.11 4.95
C GLY A 120 12.72 12.82 5.52
N PHE A 121 12.19 11.65 5.16
CA PHE A 121 12.77 10.35 5.54
C PHE A 121 12.78 9.34 4.39
N THR A 122 13.82 8.51 4.37
CA THR A 122 13.95 7.41 3.41
C THR A 122 13.03 6.24 3.79
N TRP A 123 12.10 5.90 2.90
CA TRP A 123 11.27 4.70 2.98
C TRP A 123 11.96 3.55 2.29
N LEU A 124 12.02 2.39 2.95
CA LEU A 124 12.43 1.13 2.35
C LEU A 124 11.19 0.24 2.18
N VAL A 125 10.95 -0.24 0.96
CA VAL A 125 9.85 -1.15 0.64
C VAL A 125 10.43 -2.39 -0.06
N GLY A 126 10.00 -3.56 0.39
CA GLY A 126 10.28 -4.83 -0.27
C GLY A 126 9.06 -5.28 -1.08
N MET A 127 9.27 -5.51 -2.37
CA MET A 127 8.27 -5.95 -3.33
C MET A 127 8.62 -7.37 -3.79
N LYS A 128 7.73 -8.32 -3.55
CA LYS A 128 7.89 -9.71 -3.96
C LYS A 128 7.17 -9.94 -5.28
N PRO A 129 7.85 -10.35 -6.37
CA PRO A 129 7.19 -10.66 -7.63
C PRO A 129 6.11 -11.73 -7.46
N VAL A 130 4.97 -11.54 -8.12
CA VAL A 130 3.90 -12.53 -8.20
C VAL A 130 4.19 -13.45 -9.40
N PRO A 131 4.30 -14.78 -9.21
CA PRO A 131 4.57 -15.71 -10.31
C PRO A 131 3.58 -15.55 -11.47
N ASP A 132 4.11 -15.60 -12.70
CA ASP A 132 3.33 -15.57 -13.94
C ASP A 132 2.51 -14.27 -14.17
N THR A 133 2.85 -13.18 -13.49
CA THR A 133 2.24 -11.86 -13.70
C THR A 133 3.29 -10.75 -13.64
N ASP A 134 2.93 -9.54 -14.07
CA ASP A 134 3.77 -8.34 -13.92
C ASP A 134 3.57 -7.62 -12.57
N TYR A 135 2.83 -8.23 -11.63
CA TYR A 135 2.51 -7.64 -10.34
C TYR A 135 3.46 -8.04 -9.23
N PHE A 136 3.40 -7.27 -8.15
CA PHE A 136 4.17 -7.51 -6.94
C PHE A 136 3.25 -7.58 -5.71
N PHE A 137 3.65 -8.34 -4.71
CA PHE A 137 3.14 -8.19 -3.35
C PHE A 137 4.03 -7.24 -2.57
N ARG A 138 3.46 -6.37 -1.74
CA ARG A 138 4.22 -5.67 -0.70
C ARG A 138 4.64 -6.70 0.36
N HIS A 139 5.92 -7.06 0.38
CA HIS A 139 6.50 -8.07 1.28
C HIS A 139 6.99 -7.46 2.59
N PHE A 140 7.52 -6.26 2.50
CA PHE A 140 8.09 -5.50 3.60
C PHE A 140 7.76 -4.05 3.38
N SER A 141 7.27 -3.36 4.40
CA SER A 141 7.06 -1.92 4.30
C SER A 141 7.06 -1.29 5.66
N ARG A 142 7.43 0.00 5.67
CA ARG A 142 7.00 0.85 6.74
C ARG A 142 5.48 1.06 6.66
N PHE A 143 4.75 0.76 7.72
CA PHE A 143 3.36 1.15 7.94
C PHE A 143 3.38 2.25 8.97
N TYR A 144 3.56 3.49 8.52
CA TYR A 144 3.35 4.64 9.38
C TYR A 144 2.11 5.37 8.91
N HIS A 145 1.17 5.53 9.82
CA HIS A 145 0.03 6.41 9.64
C HIS A 145 -0.33 6.90 11.04
N GLU A 146 -0.32 8.21 11.21
CA GLU A 146 -0.31 8.91 12.50
C GLU A 146 -1.43 8.48 13.46
N ASP A 147 -2.58 8.06 12.91
CA ASP A 147 -3.74 7.59 13.68
C ASP A 147 -4.01 6.06 13.58
N VAL A 148 -3.13 5.30 12.89
CA VAL A 148 -3.36 3.88 12.56
C VAL A 148 -2.16 3.00 12.97
N VAL A 149 -0.93 3.50 12.95
CA VAL A 149 0.24 2.74 13.44
C VAL A 149 1.21 3.69 14.14
N ALA A 150 1.43 3.48 15.44
CA ALA A 150 2.36 4.25 16.24
C ALA A 150 3.77 4.25 15.59
N GLN A 151 4.51 5.36 15.73
CA GLN A 151 5.79 5.59 15.03
C GLN A 151 6.85 4.51 15.33
N GLU A 152 6.83 3.97 16.55
CA GLU A 152 7.64 2.85 16.99
C GLU A 152 7.21 1.49 16.41
N ALA A 153 5.96 1.34 15.96
CA ALA A 153 5.35 0.11 15.43
C ALA A 153 5.37 0.00 13.90
N THR A 154 6.31 0.70 13.26
CA THR A 154 6.16 1.01 11.83
C THR A 154 6.71 -0.02 10.87
N PHE A 155 7.27 -1.16 11.27
CA PHE A 155 7.83 -2.14 10.31
C PHE A 155 7.07 -3.47 10.35
N GLY A 156 6.61 -3.92 9.18
CA GLY A 156 5.90 -5.18 9.03
C GLY A 156 6.53 -6.07 7.95
N VAL A 157 6.53 -7.38 8.20
CA VAL A 157 6.84 -8.41 7.20
C VAL A 157 5.58 -9.18 6.89
N VAL A 158 5.27 -9.39 5.62
CA VAL A 158 4.13 -10.21 5.23
C VAL A 158 4.52 -11.67 5.17
N TYR A 159 3.73 -12.54 5.81
CA TYR A 159 3.94 -13.99 5.78
C TYR A 159 2.83 -14.74 5.03
N LYS A 160 1.71 -14.08 4.73
CA LYS A 160 0.59 -14.63 3.94
C LYS A 160 0.15 -13.65 2.87
N TYR A 161 -0.08 -14.15 1.65
CA TYR A 161 -0.50 -13.37 0.48
C TYR A 161 -1.54 -14.15 -0.33
N SER A 162 -2.49 -13.44 -0.92
CA SER A 162 -3.38 -13.97 -1.95
C SER A 162 -3.68 -12.91 -3.00
N LEU A 163 -3.89 -13.35 -4.24
CA LEU A 163 -4.51 -12.53 -5.28
C LEU A 163 -6.03 -12.54 -5.12
N GLY A 164 -6.66 -11.42 -5.46
CA GLY A 164 -8.09 -11.23 -5.31
C GLY A 164 -8.52 -10.96 -3.86
N ILE A 165 -9.81 -10.70 -3.70
CA ILE A 165 -10.48 -10.61 -2.39
C ILE A 165 -11.34 -11.87 -2.22
N SER A 166 -11.10 -12.61 -1.16
CA SER A 166 -11.77 -13.89 -0.88
C SER A 166 -13.25 -13.71 -0.51
N ASP A 167 -13.54 -12.67 0.27
CA ASP A 167 -14.89 -12.26 0.66
C ASP A 167 -15.03 -10.74 0.48
N PRO A 168 -15.73 -10.27 -0.57
CA PRO A 168 -15.91 -8.84 -0.81
C PRO A 168 -16.68 -8.10 0.30
N THR A 169 -17.46 -8.81 1.12
CA THR A 169 -18.29 -8.20 2.17
C THR A 169 -17.48 -7.65 3.34
N ILE A 170 -16.18 -7.95 3.43
CA ILE A 170 -15.28 -7.35 4.42
C ILE A 170 -15.24 -5.82 4.33
N PHE A 171 -15.56 -5.26 3.16
CA PHE A 171 -15.64 -3.81 2.92
C PHE A 171 -17.00 -3.20 3.27
N ASP A 172 -18.01 -3.98 3.64
CA ASP A 172 -19.36 -3.51 4.00
C ASP A 172 -19.39 -2.93 5.43
N LYS A 173 -18.47 -2.01 5.73
CA LYS A 173 -18.42 -1.28 7.00
C LYS A 173 -19.50 -0.19 6.99
N ASP A 174 -20.22 -0.03 8.09
CA ASP A 174 -21.14 1.10 8.24
C ASP A 174 -20.33 2.37 8.51
N LEU A 175 -19.94 3.08 7.45
CA LEU A 175 -19.16 4.32 7.54
C LEU A 175 -20.03 5.52 7.96
N SER A 176 -21.36 5.38 7.97
CA SER A 176 -22.29 6.48 8.26
C SER A 176 -22.30 6.87 9.75
N VAL A 177 -21.83 5.97 10.62
CA VAL A 177 -21.70 6.22 12.07
C VAL A 177 -20.42 6.95 12.43
N CYS A 178 -19.50 7.13 11.47
CA CYS A 178 -18.21 7.75 11.72
C CYS A 178 -18.33 9.27 11.80
N VAL A 179 -17.68 9.86 12.82
CA VAL A 179 -17.69 11.31 13.04
C VAL A 179 -16.35 11.94 12.67
N GLU A 180 -16.36 13.17 12.15
CA GLU A 180 -15.12 13.85 11.79
C GLU A 180 -14.22 14.04 13.02
N ALA A 181 -12.98 13.57 12.92
CA ALA A 181 -11.93 13.88 13.87
C ALA A 181 -11.02 14.97 13.28
N PRO A 182 -10.47 15.87 14.11
CA PRO A 182 -9.42 16.75 13.64
C PRO A 182 -8.23 15.90 13.19
N LEU A 183 -7.63 16.23 12.03
CA LEU A 183 -6.31 15.75 11.67
C LEU A 183 -5.38 15.99 12.86
N ALA A 184 -4.73 14.95 13.36
CA ALA A 184 -3.74 15.09 14.41
C ALA A 184 -2.65 16.06 13.90
N LYS A 185 -2.64 17.29 14.41
CA LYS A 185 -1.54 18.22 14.14
C LYS A 185 -0.33 17.71 14.87
N TYR A 186 0.63 17.11 14.17
CA TYR A 186 1.95 16.92 14.74
C TYR A 186 2.93 18.03 14.32
N PRO A 187 3.78 18.50 15.24
CA PRO A 187 4.88 19.43 14.99
C PRO A 187 6.00 18.82 14.12
#